data_AF-A0A1Z9C861-F1
#
_entry.id   AF-A0A1Z9C861-F1
#
_cell.length_a   1.000
_cell.length_b   1.000
_cell.length_c   1.000
_cell.angle_alpha   90.00
_cell.angle_beta   90.00
_cell.angle_gamma   90.00
#
_symmetry.space_group_name_H-M   'P 1'
#
loop_
_entity.id
_entity.type
_entity.pdbx_description
1 polymer ?
#
loop_
_entity_poly.entity_id
_entity_poly.type
_entity_poly.pdbx_seq_one_letter_code
_entity_poly.pdbx_strand_id
1 'polypeptide(L)'
;MRVIDRNFEVAVSELNEWTPQRTKIHIPENDTDKLVSLEEQYIEIFATRVQKEVRGIKFGVKANGSYQHKKFVYMEGYPYTMGYLHYGDPRESAEQKVNHYCVSAPTIQNAKYADYNQNYAMKMSVSLEQGVKNAKRYLQPVPWGVVANMNFSLVRHAFNKERNVFEDAFDVSKEGLGLRRDTLVPELTNLIDNGHVFLDKDLHEKIVDLVAKRKAYEEDKQKRLDLYFVYAYIKWGKETYIVIEVDNDIPQGWRSLPHKEYTADTLPEQLKGRVMSLNVLEPDTFVDGVGYKARDNMFYVSR
;
A
#
# COMPACT_ATOMS: atom_id res chain seq x y z
N MET A 1 5.24 -8.02 -11.79
CA MET A 1 5.12 -8.83 -10.56
C MET A 1 3.67 -8.77 -10.12
N ARG A 2 2.90 -9.87 -10.25
CA ARG A 2 1.47 -9.86 -9.87
C ARG A 2 1.39 -9.61 -8.37
N VAL A 3 0.77 -8.51 -7.96
CA VAL A 3 0.35 -8.26 -6.59
C VAL A 3 -0.71 -9.32 -6.31
N ILE A 4 -0.29 -10.42 -5.69
CA ILE A 4 -1.22 -11.39 -5.13
C ILE A 4 -2.00 -10.58 -4.10
N ASP A 5 -3.32 -10.57 -4.22
CA ASP A 5 -4.25 -9.99 -3.26
C ASP A 5 -4.11 -10.79 -1.95
N ARG A 6 -3.06 -10.45 -1.19
CA ARG A 6 -2.78 -11.10 0.06
C ARG A 6 -3.82 -10.56 1.00
N ASN A 7 -4.80 -11.39 1.35
CA ASN A 7 -5.94 -11.09 2.23
C ASN A 7 -5.62 -10.41 3.59
N PHE A 8 -4.37 -10.09 3.89
CA PHE A 8 -3.90 -9.36 5.07
C PHE A 8 -3.46 -7.91 4.78
N GLU A 9 -3.46 -7.46 3.51
CA GLU A 9 -3.15 -6.08 3.11
C GLU A 9 -4.37 -5.17 3.17
N VAL A 10 -5.29 -5.44 4.11
CA VAL A 10 -6.50 -4.65 4.28
C VAL A 10 -6.16 -3.41 5.09
N ALA A 11 -6.52 -2.23 4.56
CA ALA A 11 -6.37 -0.98 5.27
C ALA A 11 -7.38 -0.93 6.42
N VAL A 12 -6.96 -0.43 7.59
CA VAL A 12 -7.84 -0.33 8.77
C VAL A 12 -9.05 0.56 8.50
N SER A 13 -8.89 1.58 7.65
CA SER A 13 -9.97 2.48 7.21
C SER A 13 -11.09 1.78 6.44
N GLU A 14 -10.87 0.56 5.94
CA GLU A 14 -11.86 -0.23 5.19
C GLU A 14 -12.66 -1.18 6.10
N LEU A 15 -12.39 -1.15 7.41
CA LEU A 15 -12.99 -2.04 8.39
C LEU A 15 -13.99 -1.29 9.28
N ASN A 16 -15.12 -1.94 9.52
CA ASN A 16 -15.97 -1.59 10.64
C ASN A 16 -15.41 -2.23 11.90
N GLU A 17 -15.22 -1.45 12.96
CA GLU A 17 -14.76 -1.99 14.24
C GLU A 17 -15.76 -3.04 14.75
N TRP A 18 -15.23 -4.22 15.06
CA TRP A 18 -15.99 -5.26 15.73
C TRP A 18 -15.73 -5.16 17.22
N THR A 19 -16.81 -5.17 18.00
CA THR A 19 -16.76 -5.30 19.44
C THR A 19 -17.33 -6.65 19.83
N PRO A 20 -16.73 -7.36 20.82
CA PRO A 20 -17.30 -8.60 21.29
C PRO A 20 -18.70 -8.34 21.80
N GLN A 21 -19.70 -8.97 21.19
CA GLN A 21 -21.01 -9.01 21.79
C GLN A 21 -20.93 -9.88 23.05
N ARG A 22 -21.74 -9.59 24.07
CA ARG A 22 -21.92 -10.51 25.20
C ARG A 22 -22.68 -11.73 24.67
N THR A 23 -22.00 -12.59 23.92
CA THR A 23 -22.59 -13.80 23.40
C THR A 23 -22.81 -14.73 24.59
N LYS A 24 -24.05 -14.82 25.07
CA LYS A 24 -24.48 -16.03 25.76
C LYS A 24 -24.29 -17.15 24.74
N ILE A 25 -23.49 -18.15 25.06
CA ILE A 25 -23.37 -19.35 24.23
C ILE A 25 -24.78 -19.95 24.19
N HIS A 26 -25.49 -19.77 23.08
CA HIS A 26 -26.77 -20.40 22.86
C HIS A 26 -26.48 -21.69 22.09
N ILE A 27 -26.57 -22.81 22.82
CA ILE A 27 -26.66 -24.14 22.23
C ILE A 27 -28.15 -24.28 21.87
N PRO A 28 -28.54 -24.24 20.59
CA PRO A 28 -29.95 -24.25 20.23
C PRO A 28 -30.53 -25.64 20.53
N GLU A 29 -31.60 -25.65 21.33
CA GLU A 29 -32.43 -26.85 21.52
C GLU A 29 -33.50 -26.98 20.42
N ASN A 30 -33.75 -25.93 19.61
CA ASN A 30 -34.70 -25.96 18.48
C ASN A 30 -34.39 -24.93 17.36
N ASP A 31 -34.85 -25.26 16.16
CA ASP A 31 -34.42 -24.78 14.83
C ASP A 31 -35.06 -23.44 14.35
N THR A 32 -35.60 -22.59 15.22
CA THR A 32 -36.42 -21.42 14.80
C THR A 32 -36.01 -20.04 15.31
N ASP A 33 -34.98 -19.91 16.15
CA ASP A 33 -34.36 -18.60 16.41
C ASP A 33 -33.34 -18.30 15.32
N LYS A 34 -33.19 -17.04 14.87
CA LYS A 34 -32.21 -16.63 13.84
C LYS A 34 -30.80 -17.14 14.21
N LEU A 35 -30.43 -18.28 13.65
CA LEU A 35 -29.25 -19.04 14.04
C LEU A 35 -27.99 -18.29 13.64
N VAL A 36 -27.24 -17.79 14.62
CA VAL A 36 -25.80 -17.50 14.45
C VAL A 36 -25.12 -18.85 14.24
N SER A 37 -24.46 -19.04 13.10
CA SER A 37 -23.83 -20.31 12.76
C SER A 37 -22.82 -20.73 13.83
N LEU A 38 -22.63 -22.04 14.04
CA LEU A 38 -21.63 -22.54 14.99
C LEU A 38 -20.23 -21.97 14.70
N GLU A 39 -19.88 -21.82 13.42
CA GLU A 39 -18.61 -21.23 12.99
C GLU A 39 -18.45 -19.77 13.45
N GLU A 40 -19.52 -18.98 13.39
CA GLU A 40 -19.55 -17.61 13.94
C GLU A 40 -19.35 -17.62 15.46
N GLN A 41 -20.00 -18.53 16.21
CA GLN A 41 -19.80 -18.60 17.66
C GLN A 41 -18.34 -18.91 18.02
N TYR A 42 -17.71 -19.86 17.32
CA TYR A 42 -16.33 -20.25 17.59
C TYR A 42 -15.32 -19.15 17.23
N ILE A 43 -15.52 -18.40 16.14
CA ILE A 43 -14.65 -17.27 15.82
C ILE A 43 -14.81 -16.12 16.83
N GLU A 44 -16.01 -15.87 17.35
CA GLU A 44 -16.26 -14.86 18.39
C GLU A 44 -15.56 -15.24 19.71
N ILE A 45 -15.64 -16.52 20.12
CA ILE A 45 -14.89 -17.06 21.28
C ILE A 45 -13.39 -16.90 21.06
N PHE A 46 -12.90 -17.26 19.87
CA PHE A 46 -11.48 -17.16 19.54
C PHE A 46 -10.98 -15.72 19.58
N ALA A 47 -11.68 -14.79 18.91
CA ALA A 47 -11.33 -13.37 18.90
C ALA A 47 -11.37 -12.77 20.32
N THR A 48 -12.40 -13.09 21.12
CA THR A 48 -12.50 -12.65 22.52
C THR A 48 -11.32 -13.14 23.36
N ARG A 49 -10.90 -14.40 23.18
CA ARG A 49 -9.77 -14.96 23.91
C ARG A 49 -8.45 -14.29 23.51
N VAL A 50 -8.25 -14.07 22.22
CA VAL A 50 -7.07 -13.37 21.69
C VAL A 50 -7.02 -11.92 22.17
N GLN A 51 -8.15 -11.20 22.18
CA GLN A 51 -8.23 -9.82 22.70
C GLN A 51 -7.80 -9.70 24.17
N LYS A 52 -8.16 -10.68 25.00
CA LYS A 52 -7.77 -10.71 26.41
C LYS A 52 -6.27 -10.97 26.60
N GLU A 53 -5.63 -11.70 25.70
CA GLU A 53 -4.23 -12.10 25.83
C GLU A 53 -3.24 -11.21 25.09
N VAL A 54 -3.67 -10.47 24.07
CA VAL A 54 -2.83 -9.55 23.29
C VAL A 54 -3.28 -8.13 23.58
N ARG A 55 -2.45 -7.37 24.29
CA ARG A 55 -2.80 -6.00 24.68
C ARG A 55 -2.76 -5.06 23.47
N GLY A 56 -3.74 -4.17 23.37
CA GLY A 56 -3.77 -3.08 22.41
C GLY A 56 -4.27 -3.44 21.01
N ILE A 57 -4.65 -4.70 20.77
CA ILE A 57 -5.30 -5.08 19.51
C ILE A 57 -6.79 -4.72 19.53
N LYS A 58 -7.28 -4.38 18.34
CA LYS A 58 -8.68 -4.25 18.00
C LYS A 58 -8.99 -5.21 16.86
N PHE A 59 -10.29 -5.41 16.61
CA PHE A 59 -10.76 -6.25 15.53
C PHE A 59 -11.68 -5.47 14.61
N GLY A 60 -11.68 -5.83 13.34
CA GLY A 60 -12.55 -5.26 12.34
C GLY A 60 -13.13 -6.31 11.42
N VAL A 61 -14.23 -5.95 10.79
CA VAL A 61 -14.92 -6.73 9.75
C VAL A 61 -15.14 -5.85 8.53
N LYS A 62 -15.08 -6.40 7.32
CA LYS A 62 -15.32 -5.62 6.11
C LYS A 62 -16.80 -5.20 6.03
N ALA A 63 -17.04 -3.95 5.65
CA ALA A 63 -18.39 -3.36 5.63
C ALA A 63 -19.33 -4.03 4.62
N ASN A 64 -18.79 -4.56 3.52
CA ASN A 64 -19.55 -5.20 2.44
C ASN A 64 -20.04 -6.62 2.77
N GLY A 65 -19.82 -7.11 3.99
CA GLY A 65 -20.21 -8.46 4.41
C GLY A 65 -19.38 -9.59 3.77
N SER A 66 -18.40 -9.27 2.92
CA SER A 66 -17.42 -10.26 2.46
C SER A 66 -16.55 -10.66 3.65
N TYR A 67 -16.39 -11.98 3.86
CA TYR A 67 -15.59 -12.52 4.96
C TYR A 67 -16.12 -12.25 6.38
N GLN A 68 -17.44 -12.32 6.61
CA GLN A 68 -18.04 -12.26 7.97
C GLN A 68 -17.42 -13.28 8.95
N HIS A 69 -16.90 -14.39 8.43
CA HIS A 69 -16.20 -15.43 9.21
C HIS A 69 -14.70 -15.15 9.42
N LYS A 70 -14.22 -13.94 9.08
CA LYS A 70 -12.88 -13.45 9.39
C LYS A 70 -12.96 -12.26 10.34
N LYS A 71 -12.09 -12.24 11.34
CA LYS A 71 -11.87 -11.08 12.20
C LYS A 71 -10.49 -10.53 11.92
N PHE A 72 -10.44 -9.39 11.24
CA PHE A 72 -9.19 -8.70 10.92
C PHE A 72 -8.63 -8.09 12.19
N VAL A 73 -7.36 -8.31 12.47
CA VAL A 73 -6.70 -7.85 13.69
C VAL A 73 -5.85 -6.63 13.36
N TYR A 74 -5.99 -5.56 14.12
CA TYR A 74 -5.21 -4.34 13.92
C TYR A 74 -4.85 -3.69 15.26
N MET A 75 -3.94 -2.72 15.22
CA MET A 75 -3.56 -1.91 16.36
C MET A 75 -3.77 -0.44 16.00
N GLU A 76 -4.20 0.36 16.96
CA GLU A 76 -4.37 1.80 16.76
C GLU A 76 -3.03 2.45 16.39
N GLY A 77 -3.07 3.39 15.44
CA GLY A 77 -1.87 4.03 14.90
C GLY A 77 -1.15 3.24 13.81
N TYR A 78 -1.61 2.05 13.42
CA TYR A 78 -1.11 1.33 12.25
C TYR A 78 -2.13 1.37 11.10
N PRO A 79 -1.69 1.64 9.86
CA PRO A 79 -2.61 1.79 8.72
C PRO A 79 -3.17 0.48 8.18
N TYR A 80 -2.51 -0.65 8.49
CA TYR A 80 -2.85 -1.97 7.94
C TYR A 80 -3.07 -3.02 9.03
N THR A 81 -3.85 -4.05 8.68
CA THR A 81 -4.08 -5.18 9.58
C THR A 81 -2.82 -6.01 9.82
N MET A 82 -2.69 -6.53 11.03
CA MET A 82 -1.65 -7.49 11.45
C MET A 82 -1.90 -8.89 10.85
N GLY A 83 -3.13 -9.13 10.38
CA GLY A 83 -3.61 -10.41 9.90
C GLY A 83 -5.10 -10.58 10.15
N TYR A 84 -5.59 -11.81 10.07
CA TYR A 84 -6.96 -12.15 10.44
C TYR A 84 -7.06 -13.49 11.16
N LEU A 85 -8.10 -13.61 11.98
CA LEU A 85 -8.55 -14.86 12.57
C LEU A 85 -9.67 -15.45 11.71
N HIS A 86 -9.74 -16.76 11.63
CA HIS A 86 -10.81 -17.51 10.98
C HIS A 86 -11.06 -18.82 11.74
N TYR A 87 -12.29 -19.33 11.70
CA TYR A 87 -12.61 -20.67 12.17
C TYR A 87 -13.30 -21.45 11.06
N GLY A 88 -12.73 -22.59 10.66
CA GLY A 88 -13.19 -23.39 9.53
C GLY A 88 -12.12 -24.37 9.06
N ASP A 89 -12.40 -25.13 8.00
CA ASP A 89 -11.42 -26.04 7.39
C ASP A 89 -10.82 -25.43 6.11
N PRO A 90 -9.60 -24.86 6.17
CA PRO A 90 -8.99 -24.25 4.99
C PRO A 90 -8.23 -25.27 4.12
N ARG A 91 -8.22 -26.57 4.45
CA ARG A 91 -7.45 -27.59 3.72
C ARG A 91 -8.15 -27.95 2.41
N GLU A 92 -7.40 -27.98 1.30
CA GLU A 92 -7.95 -28.20 -0.04
C GLU A 92 -8.24 -29.67 -0.39
N SER A 93 -7.62 -30.63 0.32
CA SER A 93 -7.74 -32.07 0.02
C SER A 93 -7.75 -32.89 1.31
N ALA A 94 -8.70 -32.60 2.20
CA ALA A 94 -8.89 -33.37 3.42
C ALA A 94 -9.94 -34.47 3.20
N GLU A 95 -9.63 -35.70 3.63
CA GLU A 95 -10.57 -36.83 3.59
C GLU A 95 -11.81 -36.59 4.48
N GLN A 96 -11.64 -35.77 5.53
CA GLN A 96 -12.69 -35.40 6.46
C GLN A 96 -12.61 -33.91 6.79
N LYS A 97 -13.78 -33.25 6.82
CA LYS A 97 -13.89 -31.84 7.23
C LYS A 97 -13.60 -31.71 8.72
N VAL A 98 -12.55 -30.98 9.08
CA VAL A 98 -12.18 -30.67 10.45
C VAL A 98 -11.96 -29.18 10.56
N ASN A 99 -12.75 -28.51 11.40
CA ASN A 99 -12.61 -27.08 11.60
C ASN A 99 -11.39 -26.76 12.49
N HIS A 100 -10.70 -25.69 12.14
CA HIS A 100 -9.48 -25.23 12.78
C HIS A 100 -9.63 -23.76 13.19
N TYR A 101 -9.01 -23.42 14.32
CA TYR A 101 -8.64 -22.05 14.66
C TYR A 101 -7.45 -21.61 13.81
N CYS A 102 -7.73 -20.71 12.87
CA CYS A 102 -6.81 -20.27 11.84
C CYS A 102 -6.32 -18.85 12.12
N VAL A 103 -5.02 -18.67 12.03
CA VAL A 103 -4.35 -17.36 12.12
C VAL A 103 -3.63 -17.14 10.80
N SER A 104 -3.97 -16.07 10.10
CA SER A 104 -3.27 -15.63 8.89
C SER A 104 -2.52 -14.34 9.19
N ALA A 105 -1.24 -14.26 8.84
CA ALA A 105 -0.40 -13.09 9.07
C ALA A 105 0.76 -13.01 8.07
N PRO A 106 1.24 -11.81 7.69
CA PRO A 106 2.34 -11.64 6.74
C PRO A 106 3.67 -12.29 7.17
N THR A 107 3.84 -12.50 8.49
CA THR A 107 5.05 -13.07 9.10
C THR A 107 5.09 -14.60 9.03
N ILE A 108 3.98 -15.25 8.66
CA ILE A 108 3.89 -16.70 8.54
C ILE A 108 4.42 -17.13 7.18
N GLN A 109 5.33 -18.11 7.19
CA GLN A 109 5.79 -18.83 6.00
C GLN A 109 5.46 -20.31 6.18
N ASN A 110 4.35 -20.75 5.59
CA ASN A 110 3.95 -22.14 5.59
C ASN A 110 4.49 -22.82 4.34
N ALA A 111 5.71 -23.37 4.43
CA ALA A 111 6.39 -24.07 3.35
C ALA A 111 5.67 -25.33 2.82
N LYS A 112 4.50 -25.69 3.38
CA LYS A 112 3.63 -26.74 2.83
C LYS A 112 2.87 -26.29 1.58
N TYR A 113 2.57 -25.00 1.47
CA TYR A 113 1.86 -24.43 0.32
C TYR A 113 2.82 -23.59 -0.52
N ALA A 114 2.47 -23.37 -1.79
CA ALA A 114 3.18 -22.41 -2.61
C ALA A 114 2.88 -20.98 -2.12
N ASP A 115 3.82 -20.05 -2.33
CA ASP A 115 3.74 -18.66 -1.83
C ASP A 115 2.57 -17.84 -2.38
N TYR A 116 2.00 -18.27 -3.50
CA TYR A 116 0.78 -17.72 -4.09
C TYR A 116 -0.52 -18.30 -3.53
N ASN A 117 -0.46 -19.32 -2.67
CA ASN A 117 -1.65 -19.91 -2.05
C ASN A 117 -2.09 -19.11 -0.82
N GLN A 118 -3.40 -18.90 -0.65
CA GLN A 118 -3.96 -18.19 0.50
C GLN A 118 -3.61 -18.81 1.87
N ASN A 119 -3.31 -20.11 1.91
CA ASN A 119 -2.92 -20.86 3.10
C ASN A 119 -1.42 -20.80 3.40
N TYR A 120 -0.61 -20.20 2.51
CA TYR A 120 0.83 -20.02 2.70
C TYR A 120 1.14 -19.17 3.93
N ALA A 121 0.35 -18.14 4.16
CA ALA A 121 0.52 -17.23 5.29
C ALA A 121 -0.32 -17.63 6.51
N MET A 122 -0.74 -18.90 6.61
CA MET A 122 -1.68 -19.37 7.64
C MET A 122 -1.09 -20.45 8.54
N LYS A 123 -1.40 -20.36 9.83
CA LYS A 123 -1.25 -21.44 10.83
C LYS A 123 -2.63 -21.88 11.30
N MET A 124 -2.81 -23.20 11.38
CA MET A 124 -4.06 -23.86 11.73
C MET A 124 -3.87 -24.68 13.00
N SER A 125 -4.90 -24.79 13.83
CA SER A 125 -4.94 -25.67 15.00
C SER A 125 -6.37 -26.09 15.32
N VAL A 126 -6.60 -27.36 15.67
CA VAL A 126 -7.91 -27.80 16.19
C VAL A 126 -8.14 -27.36 17.63
N SER A 127 -7.08 -27.07 18.39
CA SER A 127 -7.15 -26.57 19.77
C SER A 127 -7.19 -25.04 19.78
N LEU A 128 -8.15 -24.48 20.53
CA LEU A 128 -8.29 -23.04 20.77
C LEU A 128 -7.03 -22.47 21.43
N GLU A 129 -6.48 -23.15 22.44
CA GLU A 129 -5.30 -22.69 23.17
C GLU A 129 -4.09 -22.53 22.25
N GLN A 130 -3.87 -23.50 21.37
CA GLN A 130 -2.80 -23.45 20.39
C GLN A 130 -3.08 -22.42 19.29
N GLY A 131 -4.36 -22.19 18.94
CA GLY A 131 -4.78 -21.08 18.09
C GLY A 131 -4.40 -19.71 18.70
N VAL A 132 -4.66 -19.53 19.99
CA VAL A 132 -4.31 -18.30 20.73
C VAL A 132 -2.79 -18.13 20.83
N LYS A 133 -2.04 -19.21 21.07
CA LYS A 133 -0.58 -19.20 21.03
C LYS A 133 -0.04 -18.80 19.66
N ASN A 134 -0.64 -19.28 18.58
CA ASN A 134 -0.30 -18.87 17.21
C ASN A 134 -0.60 -17.37 16.99
N ALA A 135 -1.76 -16.90 17.45
CA ALA A 135 -2.14 -15.49 17.34
C ALA A 135 -1.10 -14.58 18.01
N LYS A 136 -0.73 -14.87 19.26
CA LYS A 136 0.30 -14.11 20.01
C LYS A 136 1.66 -14.08 19.31
N ARG A 137 2.03 -15.19 18.66
CA ARG A 137 3.33 -15.31 17.99
C ARG A 137 3.37 -14.54 16.67
N TYR A 138 2.32 -14.61 15.86
CA TYR A 138 2.39 -14.18 14.46
C TYR A 138 1.65 -12.88 14.14
N LEU A 139 0.63 -12.51 14.92
CA LEU A 139 -0.04 -11.22 14.78
C LEU A 139 0.88 -10.16 15.37
N GLN A 140 1.74 -9.62 14.52
CA GLN A 140 2.67 -8.54 14.83
C GLN A 140 2.34 -7.35 13.92
N PRO A 141 2.53 -6.11 14.39
CA PRO A 141 2.38 -4.93 13.54
C PRO A 141 3.21 -5.06 12.27
N VAL A 142 2.63 -4.62 11.15
CA VAL A 142 3.32 -4.64 9.86
C VAL A 142 4.53 -3.70 9.96
N PRO A 143 5.75 -4.17 9.64
CA PRO A 143 6.93 -3.30 9.68
C PRO A 143 6.77 -2.09 8.76
N TRP A 144 7.20 -0.91 9.18
CA TRP A 144 6.98 0.33 8.43
C TRP A 144 7.59 0.33 7.02
N GLY A 145 8.72 -0.36 6.81
CA GLY A 145 9.27 -0.55 5.47
C GLY A 145 8.34 -1.34 4.53
N VAL A 146 7.50 -2.22 5.09
CA VAL A 146 6.46 -2.90 4.30
C VAL A 146 5.35 -1.93 3.94
N VAL A 147 4.88 -1.14 4.90
CA VAL A 147 3.86 -0.09 4.70
C VAL A 147 4.28 0.89 3.61
N ALA A 148 5.54 1.34 3.64
CA ALA A 148 6.13 2.24 2.64
C ALA A 148 6.24 1.61 1.24
N ASN A 149 6.42 0.30 1.14
CA ASN A 149 6.52 -0.39 -0.14
C ASN A 149 5.13 -0.65 -0.75
N MET A 150 4.13 -0.97 0.06
CA MET A 150 2.78 -1.38 -0.38
C MET A 150 2.14 -0.43 -1.39
N ASN A 151 2.38 0.88 -1.28
CA ASN A 151 1.80 1.88 -2.19
C ASN A 151 2.83 2.47 -3.16
N PHE A 152 4.09 2.03 -3.12
CA PHE A 152 5.15 2.64 -3.92
C PHE A 152 4.96 2.41 -5.43
N SER A 153 4.31 1.30 -5.81
CA SER A 153 3.92 1.05 -7.20
C SER A 153 2.97 2.13 -7.75
N LEU A 154 2.03 2.61 -6.92
CA LEU A 154 1.11 3.69 -7.28
C LEU A 154 1.85 5.01 -7.45
N VAL A 155 2.77 5.32 -6.52
CA VAL A 155 3.64 6.51 -6.61
C VAL A 155 4.45 6.50 -7.90
N ARG A 156 5.09 5.37 -8.22
CA ARG A 156 5.88 5.22 -9.45
C ARG A 156 5.00 5.37 -10.70
N HIS A 157 3.78 4.84 -10.67
CA HIS A 157 2.85 4.97 -11.79
C HIS A 157 2.44 6.43 -12.00
N ALA A 158 2.04 7.14 -10.93
CA ALA A 158 1.66 8.54 -10.98
C ALA A 158 2.82 9.43 -11.44
N PHE A 159 4.02 9.19 -10.92
CA PHE A 159 5.23 9.88 -11.37
C PHE A 159 5.49 9.66 -12.86
N ASN A 160 5.49 8.41 -13.32
CA ASN A 160 5.73 8.11 -14.74
C ASN A 160 4.64 8.70 -15.64
N LYS A 161 3.39 8.76 -15.19
CA LYS A 161 2.29 9.37 -15.94
C LYS A 161 2.56 10.85 -16.23
N GLU A 162 3.02 11.62 -15.25
CA GLU A 162 3.40 13.02 -15.46
C GLU A 162 4.58 13.17 -16.42
N ARG A 163 5.58 12.27 -16.34
CA ARG A 163 6.75 12.30 -17.23
C ARG A 163 6.41 11.98 -18.68
N ASN A 164 5.51 11.03 -18.89
CA ASN A 164 5.08 10.62 -20.22
C ASN A 164 4.47 11.80 -21.00
N VAL A 165 3.95 12.85 -20.33
CA VAL A 165 3.45 14.05 -21.00
C VAL A 165 4.54 14.73 -21.83
N PHE A 166 5.79 14.79 -21.34
CA PHE A 166 6.90 15.39 -22.08
C PHE A 166 7.37 14.51 -23.24
N GLU A 167 7.37 13.19 -23.04
CA GLU A 167 7.68 12.21 -24.08
C GLU A 167 6.63 12.25 -25.20
N ASP A 168 5.35 12.18 -24.84
CA ASP A 168 4.21 12.25 -25.77
C ASP A 168 4.23 13.58 -26.53
N ALA A 169 4.48 14.71 -25.86
CA ALA A 169 4.56 16.02 -26.52
C ALA A 169 5.72 16.08 -27.54
N PHE A 170 6.88 15.52 -27.19
CA PHE A 170 8.02 15.42 -28.10
C PHE A 170 7.72 14.51 -29.28
N ASP A 171 7.15 13.32 -29.05
CA ASP A 171 6.82 12.35 -30.09
C ASP A 171 5.74 12.85 -31.04
N VAL A 172 4.67 13.48 -30.54
CA VAL A 172 3.64 14.11 -31.39
C VAL A 172 4.25 15.19 -32.30
N SER A 173 5.20 15.97 -31.79
CA SER A 173 5.86 17.02 -32.58
C SER A 173 6.79 16.43 -33.64
N LYS A 174 7.48 15.35 -33.29
CA LYS A 174 8.33 14.56 -34.20
C LYS A 174 7.50 13.94 -35.34
N GLU A 175 6.36 13.34 -35.00
CA GLU A 175 5.42 12.75 -35.96
C GLU A 175 4.78 13.80 -36.88
N GLY A 176 4.40 14.96 -36.33
CA GLY A 176 3.84 16.07 -37.10
C GLY A 176 4.80 16.64 -38.15
N LEU A 177 6.10 16.45 -37.98
CA LEU A 177 7.15 16.78 -38.95
C LEU A 177 7.51 15.62 -39.89
N GLY A 178 6.87 14.46 -39.76
CA GLY A 178 7.14 13.27 -40.55
C GLY A 178 8.50 12.62 -40.25
N LEU A 179 9.11 12.95 -39.11
CA LEU A 179 10.43 12.44 -38.73
C LEU A 179 10.31 11.00 -38.24
N ARG A 180 10.61 10.04 -39.13
CA ARG A 180 10.57 8.60 -38.82
C ARG A 180 11.86 8.05 -38.19
N ARG A 181 12.93 8.84 -38.18
CA ARG A 181 14.25 8.45 -37.65
C ARG A 181 14.69 9.46 -36.60
N ASP A 182 15.03 8.98 -35.42
CA ASP A 182 15.52 9.83 -34.32
C ASP A 182 16.87 10.47 -34.65
N THR A 183 17.60 9.97 -35.66
CA THR A 183 18.91 10.51 -36.06
C THR A 183 18.86 11.91 -36.67
N LEU A 184 17.70 12.37 -37.15
CA LEU A 184 17.56 13.71 -37.71
C LEU A 184 17.33 14.78 -36.65
N VAL A 185 16.79 14.40 -35.49
CA VAL A 185 16.46 15.36 -34.43
C VAL A 185 17.71 16.06 -33.87
N PRO A 186 18.86 15.37 -33.61
CA PRO A 186 20.12 16.01 -33.24
C PRO A 186 20.64 17.02 -34.28
N GLU A 187 20.56 16.69 -35.56
CA GLU A 187 21.02 17.58 -36.63
C GLU A 187 20.16 18.85 -36.70
N LEU A 188 18.82 18.70 -36.61
CA LEU A 188 17.90 19.84 -36.57
C LEU A 188 18.11 20.71 -35.34
N THR A 189 18.40 20.09 -34.18
CA THR A 189 18.74 20.82 -32.95
C THR A 189 20.00 21.65 -33.15
N ASN A 190 21.05 21.04 -33.70
CA ASN A 190 22.32 21.72 -33.99
C ASN A 190 22.15 22.89 -34.97
N LEU A 191 21.29 22.76 -36.00
CA LEU A 191 21.00 23.86 -36.91
C LEU A 191 20.36 25.05 -36.19
N ILE A 192 19.35 24.81 -35.36
CA ILE A 192 18.71 25.87 -34.56
C ILE A 192 19.70 26.52 -33.58
N ASP A 193 20.50 25.71 -32.88
CA ASP A 193 21.49 26.20 -31.92
C ASP A 193 22.58 27.08 -32.57
N ASN A 194 22.91 26.81 -33.85
CA ASN A 194 23.83 27.63 -34.64
C ASN A 194 23.16 28.84 -35.33
N GLY A 195 21.90 29.14 -35.01
CA GLY A 195 21.17 30.30 -35.54
C GLY A 195 20.66 30.12 -36.98
N HIS A 196 20.53 28.89 -37.48
CA HIS A 196 19.96 28.64 -38.79
C HIS A 196 18.48 29.03 -38.85
N VAL A 197 18.11 29.75 -39.91
CA VAL A 197 16.70 30.10 -40.20
C VAL A 197 16.27 29.34 -41.45
N PHE A 198 15.23 28.52 -41.31
CA PHE A 198 14.67 27.77 -42.44
C PHE A 198 13.89 28.72 -43.35
N LEU A 199 13.89 28.42 -44.66
CA LEU A 199 13.21 29.24 -45.66
C LEU A 199 11.68 29.28 -45.45
N ASP A 200 11.13 28.13 -45.07
CA ASP A 200 9.73 27.99 -44.69
C ASP A 200 9.57 28.37 -43.21
N LYS A 201 8.80 29.43 -42.95
CA LYS A 201 8.57 29.96 -41.60
C LYS A 201 7.80 28.97 -40.72
N ASP A 202 6.79 28.31 -41.27
CA ASP A 202 5.98 27.35 -40.53
C ASP A 202 6.83 26.12 -40.16
N LEU A 203 7.74 25.72 -41.06
CA LEU A 203 8.71 24.66 -40.78
C LEU A 203 9.70 25.10 -39.69
N HIS A 204 10.22 26.33 -39.77
CA HIS A 204 11.15 26.87 -38.77
C HIS A 204 10.52 26.84 -37.37
N GLU A 205 9.30 27.37 -37.23
CA GLU A 205 8.58 27.42 -35.96
C GLU A 205 8.34 26.02 -35.37
N LYS A 206 7.92 25.05 -36.20
CA LYS A 206 7.73 23.66 -35.76
C LYS A 206 9.02 22.99 -35.31
N ILE A 207 10.15 23.29 -35.95
CA ILE A 207 11.45 22.74 -35.55
C ILE A 207 11.92 23.39 -34.24
N VAL A 208 11.73 24.70 -34.07
CA VAL A 208 12.03 25.38 -32.79
C VAL A 208 11.20 24.78 -31.65
N ASP A 209 9.90 24.56 -31.87
CA ASP A 209 9.02 23.90 -30.91
C ASP A 209 9.44 22.45 -30.60
N LEU A 210 9.83 21.66 -31.61
CA LEU A 210 10.38 20.32 -31.42
C LEU A 210 11.64 20.35 -30.53
N VAL A 211 12.57 21.27 -30.79
CA VAL A 211 13.81 21.41 -30.01
C VAL A 211 13.50 21.79 -28.56
N ALA A 212 12.57 22.72 -28.34
CA ALA A 212 12.15 23.11 -27.00
C ALA A 212 11.52 21.91 -26.24
N LYS A 213 10.65 21.15 -26.88
CA LYS A 213 10.02 19.95 -26.30
C LYS A 213 11.02 18.84 -26.03
N ARG A 214 12.00 18.64 -26.91
CA ARG A 214 13.10 17.71 -26.69
C ARG A 214 13.90 18.07 -25.44
N LYS A 215 14.26 19.34 -25.30
CA LYS A 215 15.00 19.83 -24.13
C LYS A 215 14.20 19.59 -22.85
N ALA A 216 12.90 19.89 -22.85
CA ALA A 216 12.02 19.62 -21.72
C ALA A 216 11.94 18.12 -21.38
N TYR A 217 11.83 17.25 -22.39
CA TYR A 217 11.88 15.79 -22.20
C TYR A 217 13.21 15.32 -21.62
N GLU A 218 14.34 15.81 -22.13
CA GLU A 218 15.67 15.43 -21.63
C GLU A 218 15.91 15.91 -20.20
N GLU A 219 15.49 17.13 -19.85
CA GLU A 219 15.53 17.66 -18.48
C GLU A 219 14.63 16.84 -17.55
N ASP A 220 13.40 16.54 -17.97
CA ASP A 220 12.50 15.71 -17.18
C ASP A 220 13.09 14.32 -16.96
N LYS A 221 13.67 13.69 -17.98
CA LYS A 221 14.29 12.35 -17.93
C LYS A 221 15.41 12.22 -16.87
N GLN A 222 16.07 13.31 -16.51
CA GLN A 222 17.09 13.31 -15.45
C GLN A 222 16.50 13.30 -14.03
N LYS A 223 15.22 13.67 -13.85
CA LYS A 223 14.58 13.65 -12.54
C LYS A 223 14.55 12.24 -11.96
N ARG A 224 14.91 12.11 -10.68
CA ARG A 224 14.87 10.86 -9.93
C ARG A 224 13.71 10.90 -8.94
N LEU A 225 13.14 9.72 -8.68
CA LEU A 225 12.09 9.56 -7.68
C LEU A 225 12.75 9.35 -6.31
N ASP A 226 13.30 10.42 -5.77
CA ASP A 226 13.95 10.46 -4.47
C ASP A 226 12.95 10.98 -3.43
N LEU A 227 12.44 10.10 -2.58
CA LEU A 227 11.28 10.39 -1.73
C LEU A 227 11.53 10.08 -0.24
N TYR A 228 10.76 10.74 0.61
CA TYR A 228 10.48 10.33 1.99
C TYR A 228 9.07 9.76 2.07
N PHE A 229 8.92 8.53 2.53
CA PHE A 229 7.64 8.05 3.03
C PHE A 229 7.37 8.70 4.39
N VAL A 230 6.21 9.32 4.55
CA VAL A 230 5.75 9.95 5.79
C VAL A 230 4.38 9.40 6.17
N TYR A 231 4.25 8.88 7.38
CA TYR A 231 2.97 8.46 7.94
C TYR A 231 2.68 9.19 9.24
N ALA A 232 1.57 9.92 9.29
CA ALA A 232 1.13 10.67 10.46
C ALA A 232 0.09 9.89 11.26
N TYR A 233 0.24 9.83 12.59
CA TYR A 233 -0.73 9.19 13.47
C TYR A 233 -0.64 9.75 14.89
N ILE A 234 -1.67 9.49 15.69
CA ILE A 234 -1.68 9.87 17.10
C ILE A 234 -1.09 8.74 17.93
N LYS A 235 0.00 9.03 18.65
CA LYS A 235 0.62 8.14 19.63
C LYS A 235 0.58 8.83 21.00
N TRP A 236 -0.12 8.22 21.96
CA TRP A 236 -0.28 8.75 23.31
C TRP A 236 -0.78 10.22 23.35
N GLY A 237 -1.74 10.56 22.50
CA GLY A 237 -2.32 11.91 22.42
C GLY A 237 -1.44 12.94 21.73
N LYS A 238 -0.29 12.55 21.17
CA LYS A 238 0.61 13.42 20.41
C LYS A 238 0.66 13.00 18.95
N GLU A 239 0.63 13.97 18.07
CA GLU A 239 0.87 13.75 16.64
C GLU A 239 2.32 13.29 16.43
N THR A 240 2.46 12.13 15.79
CA THR A 240 3.72 11.44 15.56
C THR A 240 3.82 11.09 14.08
N TYR A 241 5.02 11.22 13.54
CA TYR A 241 5.33 10.97 12.14
C TYR A 241 6.39 9.89 12.03
N ILE A 242 6.12 8.86 11.23
CA ILE A 242 7.14 7.91 10.78
C ILE A 242 7.70 8.43 9.47
N VAL A 243 9.02 8.56 9.39
CA VAL A 243 9.71 8.98 8.17
C VAL A 243 10.70 7.90 7.74
N ILE A 244 10.61 7.49 6.48
CA ILE A 244 11.51 6.52 5.84
C ILE A 244 12.02 7.11 4.54
N GLU A 245 13.32 6.97 4.29
CA GLU A 245 13.91 7.29 3.00
C GLU A 245 13.56 6.18 2.00
N VAL A 246 12.91 6.54 0.90
CA VAL A 246 12.51 5.63 -0.16
C VAL A 246 13.08 6.14 -1.48
N ASP A 247 14.08 5.42 -1.95
CA ASP A 247 14.75 5.73 -3.21
C ASP A 247 14.03 5.04 -4.39
N ASN A 248 14.39 5.45 -5.60
CA ASN A 248 13.87 4.93 -6.86
C ASN A 248 13.95 3.38 -6.94
N ASP A 249 15.01 2.82 -6.35
CA ASP A 249 15.22 1.40 -6.15
C ASP A 249 14.98 1.04 -4.69
N ILE A 250 13.90 0.30 -4.40
CA ILE A 250 13.68 -0.20 -3.06
C ILE A 250 14.76 -1.27 -2.78
N PRO A 251 15.60 -1.10 -1.74
CA PRO A 251 16.71 -2.02 -1.46
C PRO A 251 16.25 -3.47 -1.23
N GLN A 252 17.14 -4.42 -1.53
CA GLN A 252 17.02 -5.76 -0.94
C GLN A 252 16.97 -5.61 0.58
N GLY A 253 15.88 -6.06 1.21
CA GLY A 253 15.65 -5.85 2.65
C GLY A 253 14.65 -4.75 3.02
N TRP A 254 13.82 -4.29 2.08
CA TRP A 254 12.74 -3.31 2.28
C TRP A 254 11.85 -3.53 3.51
N ARG A 255 11.74 -4.77 4.00
CA ARG A 255 10.99 -5.10 5.22
C ARG A 255 11.60 -4.50 6.49
N SER A 256 12.88 -4.15 6.46
CA SER A 256 13.67 -3.67 7.60
C SER A 256 14.27 -2.29 7.35
N LEU A 257 13.61 -1.48 6.51
CA LEU A 257 14.06 -0.10 6.28
C LEU A 257 14.12 0.67 7.61
N PRO A 258 15.23 1.38 7.87
CA PRO A 258 15.33 2.23 9.03
C PRO A 258 14.26 3.33 8.92
N HIS A 259 13.65 3.64 10.05
CA HIS A 259 12.67 4.72 10.15
C HIS A 259 13.03 5.63 11.31
N LYS A 260 12.66 6.89 11.20
CA LYS A 260 12.76 7.88 12.27
C LYS A 260 11.35 8.25 12.72
N GLU A 261 11.16 8.34 14.03
CA GLU A 261 9.95 8.90 14.61
C GLU A 261 10.18 10.38 14.93
N TYR A 262 9.24 11.23 14.52
CA TYR A 262 9.22 12.66 14.84
C TYR A 262 7.90 13.02 15.51
N THR A 263 7.91 14.02 16.37
CA THR A 263 6.70 14.78 16.75
C THR A 263 6.52 15.99 15.83
N ALA A 264 5.36 16.64 15.91
CA ALA A 264 5.06 17.88 15.18
C ALA A 264 6.10 19.01 15.38
N ASP A 265 6.78 19.03 16.53
CA ASP A 265 7.80 20.02 16.88
C ASP A 265 9.20 19.67 16.35
N THR A 266 9.46 18.38 16.12
CA THR A 266 10.78 17.87 15.69
C THR A 266 10.84 17.52 14.21
N LEU A 267 9.70 17.47 13.53
CA LEU A 267 9.63 17.19 12.11
C LEU A 267 10.33 18.31 11.33
N PRO A 268 11.28 18.01 10.43
CA PRO A 268 11.95 19.03 9.62
C PRO A 268 10.95 19.93 8.88
N GLU A 269 11.17 21.25 8.93
CA GLU A 269 10.23 22.25 8.39
C GLU A 269 9.91 22.03 6.90
N GLN A 270 10.91 21.60 6.13
CA GLN A 270 10.73 21.24 4.71
C GLN A 270 9.72 20.10 4.52
N LEU A 271 9.79 19.05 5.35
CA LEU A 271 8.83 17.95 5.31
C LEU A 271 7.46 18.39 5.79
N LYS A 272 7.41 19.18 6.87
CA LYS A 272 6.17 19.72 7.41
C LYS A 272 5.40 20.52 6.35
N GLY A 273 6.08 21.46 5.67
CA GLY A 273 5.48 22.25 4.60
C GLY A 273 4.89 21.38 3.49
N ARG A 274 5.67 20.43 2.97
CA ARG A 274 5.21 19.53 1.88
C ARG A 274 4.09 18.59 2.32
N VAL A 275 4.14 18.05 3.54
CA VAL A 275 3.06 17.23 4.10
C VAL A 275 1.77 18.03 4.22
N MET A 276 1.83 19.28 4.70
CA MET A 276 0.66 20.15 4.79
C MET A 276 0.08 20.46 3.40
N SER A 277 0.94 20.72 2.41
CA SER A 277 0.51 20.90 1.01
C SER A 277 -0.16 19.66 0.45
N LEU A 278 0.33 18.45 0.75
CA LEU A 278 -0.30 17.21 0.30
C LEU A 278 -1.58 16.92 1.07
N ASN A 279 -1.67 17.28 2.35
CA ASN A 279 -2.79 16.92 3.20
C ASN A 279 -4.13 17.50 2.71
N VAL A 280 -4.09 18.70 2.12
CA VAL A 280 -5.27 19.38 1.54
C VAL A 280 -5.74 18.78 0.21
N LEU A 281 -4.95 17.92 -0.43
CA LEU A 281 -5.29 17.27 -1.69
C LEU A 281 -6.12 16.01 -1.47
N GLU A 282 -6.78 15.54 -2.51
CA GLU A 282 -7.45 14.23 -2.48
C GLU A 282 -6.42 13.08 -2.49
N PRO A 283 -6.74 11.91 -1.90
CA PRO A 283 -5.94 10.71 -2.07
C PRO A 283 -5.69 10.37 -3.56
N ASP A 284 -4.59 9.68 -3.85
CA ASP A 284 -4.15 9.32 -5.21
C ASP A 284 -3.76 10.52 -6.09
N THR A 285 -3.25 11.59 -5.47
CA THR A 285 -2.80 12.81 -6.17
C THR A 285 -1.28 12.95 -6.10
N PHE A 286 -0.64 13.18 -7.26
CA PHE A 286 0.77 13.53 -7.40
C PHE A 286 0.95 15.02 -7.73
N VAL A 287 1.96 15.66 -7.16
CA VAL A 287 2.36 17.04 -7.46
C VAL A 287 3.87 17.10 -7.63
N ASP A 288 4.34 17.56 -8.80
CA ASP A 288 5.77 17.67 -9.10
C ASP A 288 6.50 18.58 -8.09
N GLY A 289 7.68 18.17 -7.65
CA GLY A 289 8.47 18.85 -6.62
C GLY A 289 7.93 18.79 -5.17
N VAL A 290 6.70 18.29 -4.96
CA VAL A 290 6.10 18.14 -3.62
C VAL A 290 6.01 16.67 -3.24
N GLY A 291 5.40 15.82 -4.06
CA GLY A 291 5.21 14.40 -3.78
C GLY A 291 3.80 13.88 -4.09
N TYR A 292 3.40 12.83 -3.37
CA TYR A 292 2.17 12.07 -3.61
C TYR A 292 1.40 11.79 -2.32
N LYS A 293 0.08 12.01 -2.33
CA LYS A 293 -0.83 11.61 -1.24
C LYS A 293 -1.38 10.21 -1.54
N ALA A 294 -0.90 9.20 -0.81
CA ALA A 294 -1.35 7.83 -1.05
C ALA A 294 -2.71 7.53 -0.44
N ARG A 295 -2.90 7.93 0.82
CA ARG A 295 -4.13 7.77 1.61
C ARG A 295 -4.19 8.85 2.67
N ASP A 296 -5.24 8.81 3.48
CA ASP A 296 -5.33 9.63 4.68
C ASP A 296 -4.12 9.40 5.59
N ASN A 297 -3.43 10.49 5.90
CA ASN A 297 -2.22 10.52 6.71
C ASN A 297 -1.00 9.76 6.14
N MET A 298 -1.00 9.38 4.85
CA MET A 298 0.10 8.66 4.22
C MET A 298 0.61 9.40 2.98
N PHE A 299 1.87 9.81 3.03
CA PHE A 299 2.47 10.72 2.06
C PHE A 299 3.81 10.17 1.56
N TYR A 300 4.13 10.48 0.31
CA TYR A 300 5.44 10.24 -0.29
C TYR A 300 5.98 11.59 -0.77
N VAL A 301 6.86 12.19 0.01
CA VAL A 301 7.30 13.57 -0.13
C VAL A 301 8.60 13.61 -0.92
N SER A 302 8.70 14.49 -1.92
CA SER A 302 9.96 14.70 -2.66
C SER A 302 11.08 15.13 -1.72
N ARG A 303 12.33 14.74 -1.99
CA ARG A 303 13.50 15.22 -1.25
C ARG A 303 13.98 16.55 -1.79
#